data_AF-Q94AH1-F1
#
_entry.id   AF-Q94AH1-F1
#
_cell.length_a   1.000
_cell.length_b   1.000
_cell.length_c   1.000
_cell.angle_alpha   90.00
_cell.angle_beta   90.00
_cell.angle_gamma   90.00
#
_symmetry.space_group_name_H-M   'P 1'
#
loop_
_entity.id
_entity.type
_entity.pdbx_description
1 polymer ?
#
loop_
_entity_poly.entity_id
_entity_poly.type
_entity_poly.pdbx_seq_one_letter_code
_entity_poly.pdbx_strand_id
1 'polypeptide(L)'
;MRVLSEIAESPFVISRLSPDSTATGGFIGGWVGKCHGFLHNTVLVLASILFVAYLAYEAKKSLSKLSNRRSYIMIAYYGFLWLVSLLNLAWCCLQAWECTPGKEVIWNLLTLFTTSGMLFLEVSLVAFLFQGNYASGAEALTRTFLISGLVIGLDLLLKAIYLFGFGVPLFIDNNEHIHKFKWGLWVIHKLLLAGIYGMIFFMYNSKWRERLPARPAFYKYITVMLALNGLSLFACALTANGAHFGLWLYGITSVCYHAFYLPLLYVTFLADFFQEEDLNLENVYYSEMKDAGFFDADWE
;
A
#
# COMPACT_ATOMS: atom_id res chain seq x y z
N MET A 1 6.39 5.07 -42.29
CA MET A 1 6.43 4.14 -41.14
C MET A 1 7.78 4.10 -40.39
N ARG A 2 8.87 4.73 -40.87
CA ARG A 2 10.17 4.79 -40.15
C ARG A 2 10.24 5.78 -38.98
N VAL A 3 9.25 6.67 -38.82
CA VAL A 3 9.23 7.66 -37.73
C VAL A 3 8.79 7.06 -36.38
N LEU A 4 8.14 5.90 -36.40
CA LEU A 4 7.70 5.20 -35.18
C LEU A 4 8.79 4.32 -34.54
N SER A 5 9.92 4.07 -35.22
CA SER A 5 11.03 3.32 -34.64
C SER A 5 12.01 4.18 -33.84
N GLU A 6 12.09 5.48 -34.08
CA GLU A 6 13.04 6.37 -33.37
C GLU A 6 12.44 6.98 -32.09
N ILE A 7 11.11 7.14 -31.99
CA ILE A 7 10.46 7.70 -30.79
C ILE A 7 10.33 6.65 -29.67
N ALA A 8 10.65 5.38 -29.95
CA ALA A 8 10.66 4.32 -28.94
C ALA A 8 11.95 4.29 -28.09
N GLU A 9 12.95 5.12 -28.39
CA GLU A 9 14.08 5.40 -27.48
C GLU A 9 13.63 6.35 -26.35
N SER A 10 12.62 5.88 -25.61
CA SER A 10 12.25 6.43 -24.32
C SER A 10 13.41 6.21 -23.33
N PRO A 11 13.67 7.16 -22.40
CA PRO A 11 14.80 7.13 -21.47
C PRO A 11 14.70 6.03 -20.38
N PHE A 12 13.90 4.99 -20.59
CA PHE A 12 13.73 3.84 -19.69
C PHE A 12 14.20 2.53 -20.34
N VAL A 13 15.17 2.58 -21.24
CA VAL A 13 15.93 1.39 -21.64
C VAL A 13 16.66 0.87 -20.39
N ILE A 14 16.13 -0.21 -19.82
CA ILE A 14 16.87 -1.13 -18.96
C ILE A 14 18.11 -1.50 -19.76
N SER A 15 19.24 -0.89 -19.42
CA SER A 15 20.50 -1.11 -20.10
C SER A 15 20.83 -2.59 -20.01
N ARG A 16 20.73 -3.30 -21.15
CA ARG A 16 21.55 -4.48 -21.37
C ARG A 16 22.98 -3.98 -21.29
N LEU A 17 23.75 -4.31 -20.25
CA LEU A 17 25.20 -4.25 -20.36
C LEU A 17 25.90 -5.24 -19.41
N SER A 18 26.96 -5.81 -19.98
CA SER A 18 27.75 -6.98 -19.62
C SER A 18 28.06 -7.24 -18.13
N PRO A 19 28.18 -8.53 -17.74
CA PRO A 19 28.48 -8.97 -16.37
C PRO A 19 29.92 -8.70 -15.89
N ASP A 20 30.72 -7.85 -16.56
CA ASP A 20 32.16 -7.72 -16.27
C ASP A 20 32.58 -6.36 -15.68
N SER A 21 31.66 -5.60 -15.10
CA SER A 21 32.03 -4.45 -14.25
C SER A 21 32.34 -4.91 -12.83
N THR A 22 33.54 -5.47 -12.70
CA THR A 22 34.23 -5.73 -11.45
C THR A 22 34.31 -4.46 -10.58
N ALA A 23 33.97 -4.65 -9.30
CA ALA A 23 34.38 -3.86 -8.14
C ALA A 23 33.93 -2.38 -8.00
N THR A 24 33.48 -2.05 -6.78
CA THR A 24 33.53 -0.71 -6.13
C THR A 24 32.49 0.37 -6.43
N GLY A 25 31.28 0.01 -6.86
CA GLY A 25 30.14 0.92 -6.74
C GLY A 25 29.57 0.90 -5.31
N GLY A 26 29.91 1.87 -4.47
CA GLY A 26 29.30 2.04 -3.14
C GLY A 26 27.76 2.13 -3.18
N PHE A 27 27.09 2.23 -2.02
CA PHE A 27 25.62 2.28 -1.90
C PHE A 27 24.92 3.14 -2.96
N ILE A 28 25.52 4.29 -3.32
CA ILE A 28 25.06 5.22 -4.36
C ILE A 28 25.16 4.65 -5.79
N GLY A 29 26.23 3.92 -6.12
CA GLY A 29 26.43 3.34 -7.46
C GLY A 29 25.45 2.22 -7.79
N GLY A 30 25.06 1.41 -6.80
CA GLY A 30 23.96 0.44 -6.94
C GLY A 30 22.59 1.09 -7.12
N TRP A 31 22.40 2.23 -6.44
CA TRP A 31 21.20 3.06 -6.47
C TRP A 31 20.96 3.79 -7.81
N VAL A 32 22.03 4.27 -8.45
CA VAL A 32 21.95 5.14 -9.64
C VAL A 32 21.89 4.35 -10.95
N GLY A 33 22.54 3.18 -11.04
CA GLY A 33 22.79 2.57 -12.36
C GLY A 33 22.53 1.07 -12.53
N LYS A 34 22.35 0.26 -11.47
CA LYS A 34 22.49 -1.21 -11.62
C LYS A 34 21.21 -2.05 -11.70
N CYS A 35 20.07 -1.66 -11.11
CA CYS A 35 18.84 -2.47 -11.19
C CYS A 35 17.60 -1.74 -11.69
N HIS A 36 17.34 -0.54 -11.19
CA HIS A 36 16.16 0.26 -11.56
C HIS A 36 16.60 1.66 -11.97
N GLY A 37 15.84 2.30 -12.86
CA GLY A 37 16.16 3.64 -13.35
C GLY A 37 16.22 4.66 -12.21
N PHE A 38 17.15 5.62 -12.28
CA PHE A 38 17.34 6.66 -11.27
C PHE A 38 16.03 7.36 -10.86
N LEU A 39 15.18 7.68 -11.83
CA LEU A 39 13.88 8.32 -11.59
C LEU A 39 12.93 7.43 -10.78
N HIS A 40 12.94 6.12 -11.03
CA HIS A 40 12.10 5.16 -10.31
C HIS A 40 12.44 5.17 -8.82
N ASN A 41 13.73 5.01 -8.49
CA ASN A 41 14.19 4.95 -7.11
C ASN A 41 13.96 6.30 -6.40
N THR A 42 14.25 7.40 -7.09
CA THR A 42 14.14 8.75 -6.51
C THR A 42 12.68 9.09 -6.16
N VAL A 43 11.74 8.87 -7.07
CA VAL A 43 10.31 9.19 -6.85
C VAL A 43 9.75 8.36 -5.70
N LEU A 44 10.05 7.06 -5.68
CA LEU A 44 9.53 6.13 -4.68
C LEU A 44 10.04 6.46 -3.26
N VAL A 45 11.35 6.71 -3.14
CA VAL A 45 11.97 7.05 -1.86
C VAL A 45 11.53 8.43 -1.39
N LEU A 46 11.43 9.40 -2.29
CA LEU A 46 10.92 10.73 -1.96
C LEU A 46 9.47 10.64 -1.45
N ALA A 47 8.59 9.90 -2.12
CA ALA A 47 7.21 9.71 -1.68
C ALA A 47 7.14 9.07 -0.29
N SER A 48 7.97 8.04 -0.04
CA SER A 48 8.01 7.36 1.26
C SER A 48 8.54 8.24 2.38
N ILE A 49 9.62 9.01 2.13
CA ILE A 49 10.17 9.97 3.09
C ILE A 49 9.14 11.04 3.43
N LEU A 50 8.49 11.63 2.40
CA LEU A 50 7.48 12.66 2.60
C LEU A 50 6.32 12.14 3.46
N PHE A 51 5.87 10.91 3.21
CA PHE A 51 4.79 10.32 4.00
C PHE A 51 5.19 10.05 5.46
N VAL A 52 6.37 9.48 5.70
CA VAL A 52 6.87 9.26 7.08
C VAL A 52 7.12 10.59 7.79
N ALA A 53 7.66 11.60 7.12
CA ALA A 53 7.84 12.93 7.68
C ALA A 53 6.50 13.59 8.04
N TYR A 54 5.48 13.42 7.18
CA TYR A 54 4.13 13.89 7.45
C TYR A 54 3.51 13.17 8.67
N LEU A 55 3.64 11.84 8.75
CA LEU A 55 3.20 11.09 9.94
C LEU A 55 3.93 11.54 11.21
N ALA A 56 5.23 11.82 11.13
CA ALA A 56 6.03 12.31 12.25
C ALA A 56 5.59 13.70 12.70
N TYR A 57 5.27 14.59 11.76
CA TYR A 57 4.76 15.93 12.05
C TYR A 57 3.40 15.87 12.76
N GLU A 58 2.48 15.07 12.24
CA GLU A 58 1.15 14.87 12.85
C GLU A 58 1.19 14.00 14.12
N ALA A 59 2.28 13.29 14.40
CA ALA A 59 2.37 12.31 15.49
C ALA A 59 1.98 12.86 16.86
N LYS A 60 2.41 14.07 17.19
CA LYS A 60 2.09 14.68 18.50
C LYS A 60 0.59 14.97 18.61
N LYS A 61 0.00 15.53 17.55
CA LYS A 61 -1.42 15.88 17.48
C LYS A 61 -2.28 14.61 17.45
N SER A 62 -1.93 13.65 16.61
CA SER A 62 -2.63 12.38 16.46
C SER A 62 -2.59 11.53 17.73
N LEU A 63 -1.44 11.44 18.41
CA LEU A 63 -1.31 10.67 19.66
C LEU A 63 -2.11 11.31 20.81
N SER A 64 -2.11 12.65 20.91
CA SER A 64 -2.93 13.35 21.90
C SER A 64 -4.42 13.07 21.70
N LYS A 65 -4.89 13.14 20.45
CA LYS A 65 -6.28 12.82 20.06
C LYS A 65 -6.65 11.36 20.33
N LEU A 66 -5.80 10.43 19.91
CA LEU A 66 -5.98 8.99 20.14
C LEU A 66 -6.05 8.65 21.63
N SER A 67 -5.22 9.30 22.45
CA SER A 67 -5.23 9.14 23.91
C SER A 67 -6.54 9.64 24.53
N ASN A 68 -7.11 10.73 24.01
CA ASN A 68 -8.31 11.35 24.55
C ASN A 68 -9.57 10.52 24.25
N ARG A 69 -9.73 10.02 23.02
CA ARG A 69 -10.92 9.24 22.62
C ARG A 69 -10.86 7.76 23.05
N ARG A 70 -9.70 7.25 23.48
CA ARG A 70 -9.47 5.85 23.90
C ARG A 70 -10.02 4.79 22.91
N SER A 71 -10.02 5.11 21.61
CA SER A 71 -10.45 4.17 20.57
C SER A 71 -9.31 3.20 20.27
N TYR A 72 -9.33 2.04 20.95
CA TYR A 72 -8.34 0.96 20.78
C TYR A 72 -8.12 0.59 19.31
N ILE A 73 -9.18 0.71 18.50
CA ILE A 73 -9.17 0.41 17.08
C ILE A 73 -8.24 1.35 16.32
N MET A 74 -8.45 2.65 16.50
CA MET A 74 -7.68 3.66 15.79
C MET A 74 -6.24 3.68 16.26
N ILE A 75 -5.99 3.41 17.54
CA ILE A 75 -4.64 3.25 18.09
C ILE A 75 -3.92 2.08 17.40
N ALA A 76 -4.57 0.92 17.29
CA ALA A 76 -3.99 -0.25 16.63
C ALA A 76 -3.67 0.06 15.15
N TYR A 77 -4.63 0.57 14.38
CA TYR A 77 -4.40 0.91 12.97
C TYR A 77 -3.32 1.97 12.78
N TYR A 78 -3.28 2.99 13.64
CA TYR A 78 -2.23 4.01 13.58
C TYR A 78 -0.85 3.43 13.89
N GLY A 79 -0.74 2.53 14.87
CA GLY A 79 0.49 1.80 15.18
C GLY A 79 0.96 0.91 14.03
N PHE A 80 0.04 0.15 13.40
CA PHE A 80 0.37 -0.66 12.22
C PHE A 80 0.74 0.20 11.01
N LEU A 81 0.09 1.34 10.81
CA LEU A 81 0.46 2.29 9.76
C LEU A 81 1.89 2.79 9.95
N TRP A 82 2.26 3.15 11.18
CA TRP A 82 3.64 3.52 11.52
C TRP A 82 4.62 2.39 11.21
N LEU A 83 4.35 1.17 11.67
CA LEU A 83 5.21 0.02 11.43
C LEU A 83 5.39 -0.25 9.93
N VAL A 84 4.30 -0.31 9.17
CA VAL A 84 4.34 -0.63 7.74
C VAL A 84 4.94 0.51 6.93
N SER A 85 4.74 1.78 7.32
CA SER A 85 5.38 2.92 6.66
C SER A 85 6.89 2.94 6.85
N LEU A 86 7.40 2.56 8.04
CA LEU A 86 8.83 2.40 8.28
C LEU A 86 9.42 1.22 7.51
N LEU A 87 8.71 0.09 7.44
CA LEU A 87 9.09 -1.04 6.60
C LEU A 87 9.13 -0.66 5.12
N ASN A 88 8.13 0.09 4.65
CA ASN A 88 8.09 0.58 3.27
C ASN A 88 9.23 1.55 2.97
N LEU A 89 9.54 2.47 3.89
CA LEU A 89 10.68 3.37 3.75
C LEU A 89 11.99 2.56 3.67
N ALA A 90 12.17 1.56 4.53
CA ALA A 90 13.32 0.67 4.47
C ALA A 90 13.37 -0.09 3.14
N TRP A 91 12.24 -0.61 2.66
CA TRP A 91 12.13 -1.30 1.37
C TRP A 91 12.56 -0.40 0.22
N CYS A 92 12.10 0.86 0.20
CA CYS A 92 12.46 1.83 -0.82
C CYS A 92 13.95 2.21 -0.75
N CYS A 93 14.48 2.48 0.45
CA CYS A 93 15.88 2.86 0.63
C CYS A 93 16.84 1.72 0.27
N LEU A 94 16.45 0.48 0.55
CA LEU A 94 17.27 -0.71 0.41
C LEU A 94 17.03 -1.45 -0.93
N GLN A 95 16.33 -0.85 -1.87
CA GLN A 95 16.06 -1.45 -3.19
C GLN A 95 17.34 -1.84 -3.94
N ALA A 96 18.44 -1.10 -3.75
CA ALA A 96 19.75 -1.45 -4.32
C ALA A 96 20.33 -2.79 -3.81
N TRP A 97 19.80 -3.36 -2.72
CA TRP A 97 20.21 -4.68 -2.23
C TRP A 97 19.73 -5.82 -3.12
N GLU A 98 18.74 -5.58 -3.99
CA GLU A 98 18.31 -6.55 -5.00
C GLU A 98 19.47 -6.98 -5.91
N CYS A 99 20.36 -6.05 -6.29
CA CYS A 99 21.49 -6.34 -7.17
C CYS A 99 22.74 -6.85 -6.43
N THR A 100 22.74 -6.81 -5.10
CA THR A 100 23.95 -7.05 -4.32
C THR A 100 24.03 -8.52 -3.92
N PRO A 101 24.95 -9.32 -4.48
CA PRO A 101 25.07 -10.73 -4.13
C PRO A 101 25.39 -10.87 -2.63
N GLY A 102 24.74 -11.82 -1.94
CA GLY A 102 24.90 -12.08 -0.51
C GLY A 102 23.95 -11.34 0.43
N LYS A 103 23.10 -10.43 -0.07
CA LYS A 103 22.04 -9.75 0.71
C LYS A 103 20.62 -10.20 0.37
N GLU A 104 20.49 -11.21 -0.50
CA GLU A 104 19.22 -11.76 -1.00
C GLU A 104 18.25 -12.17 0.11
N VAL A 105 18.75 -12.83 1.16
CA VAL A 105 17.91 -13.30 2.28
C VAL A 105 17.25 -12.13 2.99
N ILE A 106 18.02 -11.09 3.29
CA ILE A 106 17.52 -9.91 4.01
C ILE A 106 16.55 -9.13 3.13
N TRP A 107 16.84 -9.00 1.83
CA TRP A 107 15.95 -8.36 0.86
C TRP A 107 14.62 -9.11 0.71
N ASN A 108 14.67 -10.44 0.63
CA ASN A 108 13.48 -11.29 0.56
C ASN A 108 12.64 -11.18 1.83
N LEU A 109 13.26 -11.20 3.01
CA LEU A 109 12.56 -10.98 4.28
C LEU A 109 11.91 -9.59 4.33
N LEU A 110 12.65 -8.54 3.99
CA LEU A 110 12.15 -7.17 4.01
C LEU A 110 10.96 -6.99 3.05
N THR A 111 11.08 -7.52 1.83
CA THR A 111 10.00 -7.48 0.83
C THR A 111 8.79 -8.27 1.29
N LEU A 112 9.00 -9.47 1.86
CA LEU A 112 7.93 -10.31 2.37
C LEU A 112 7.14 -9.59 3.47
N PHE A 113 7.83 -9.09 4.52
CA PHE A 113 7.19 -8.39 5.64
C PHE A 113 6.52 -7.08 5.21
N THR A 114 7.14 -6.31 4.34
CA THR A 114 6.58 -5.05 3.85
C THR A 114 5.30 -5.31 3.06
N THR A 115 5.34 -6.24 2.10
CA THR A 115 4.18 -6.57 1.26
C THR A 115 3.06 -7.21 2.05
N SER A 116 3.38 -8.13 2.98
CA SER A 116 2.37 -8.74 3.85
C SER A 116 1.76 -7.72 4.80
N GLY A 117 2.56 -6.77 5.32
CA GLY A 117 2.09 -5.71 6.21
C GLY A 117 1.15 -4.74 5.50
N MET A 118 1.44 -4.37 4.25
CA MET A 118 0.55 -3.56 3.43
C MET A 118 -0.78 -4.26 3.16
N LEU A 119 -0.72 -5.53 2.70
CA LEU A 119 -1.90 -6.35 2.48
C LEU A 119 -2.70 -6.58 3.77
N PHE A 120 -2.00 -6.72 4.90
CA PHE A 120 -2.61 -6.82 6.22
C PHE A 120 -3.49 -5.61 6.53
N LEU A 121 -2.93 -4.42 6.41
CA LEU A 121 -3.68 -3.17 6.57
C LEU A 121 -4.83 -3.07 5.56
N GLU A 122 -4.61 -3.54 4.33
CA GLU A 122 -5.57 -3.46 3.23
C GLU A 122 -6.85 -4.25 3.53
N VAL A 123 -6.66 -5.54 3.80
CA VAL A 123 -7.76 -6.50 3.98
C VAL A 123 -8.44 -6.25 5.33
N SER A 124 -7.68 -5.98 6.39
CA SER A 124 -8.26 -5.72 7.72
C SER A 124 -9.14 -4.48 7.71
N LEU A 125 -8.71 -3.41 7.05
CA LEU A 125 -9.47 -2.15 6.97
C LEU A 125 -10.73 -2.30 6.10
N VAL A 126 -10.61 -2.94 4.93
CA VAL A 126 -11.78 -3.23 4.10
C VAL A 126 -12.79 -4.11 4.86
N ALA A 127 -12.31 -5.12 5.58
CA ALA A 127 -13.17 -5.98 6.40
C ALA A 127 -13.84 -5.22 7.55
N PHE A 128 -13.10 -4.33 8.22
CA PHE A 128 -13.64 -3.48 9.29
C PHE A 128 -14.73 -2.53 8.77
N LEU A 129 -14.48 -1.85 7.65
CA LEU A 129 -15.46 -0.94 7.05
C LEU A 129 -16.70 -1.67 6.54
N PHE A 130 -16.54 -2.90 6.04
CA PHE A 130 -17.68 -3.72 5.62
C PHE A 130 -18.59 -4.13 6.79
N GLN A 131 -18.06 -4.19 8.03
CA GLN A 131 -18.88 -4.49 9.20
C GLN A 131 -19.81 -3.34 9.58
N GLY A 132 -19.60 -2.13 9.04
CA GLY A 132 -20.60 -1.07 8.91
C GLY A 132 -21.02 -0.40 10.22
N ASN A 133 -21.49 -1.16 11.21
CA ASN A 133 -21.95 -0.74 12.55
C ASN A 133 -22.39 -1.92 13.47
N TYR A 134 -22.19 -3.20 13.09
CA TYR A 134 -22.88 -4.34 13.76
C TYR A 134 -22.27 -4.83 15.07
N ALA A 135 -21.05 -4.44 15.42
CA ALA A 135 -20.37 -4.92 16.61
C ALA A 135 -19.76 -3.75 17.39
N SER A 136 -19.66 -3.90 18.72
CA SER A 136 -18.85 -2.99 19.53
C SER A 136 -17.48 -2.90 18.87
N GLY A 137 -17.00 -1.69 18.58
CA GLY A 137 -15.88 -1.54 17.66
C GLY A 137 -14.62 -2.34 18.06
N ALA A 138 -14.42 -2.56 19.36
CA ALA A 138 -13.32 -3.37 19.88
C ALA A 138 -13.47 -4.88 19.54
N GLU A 139 -14.64 -5.48 19.77
CA GLU A 139 -14.89 -6.89 19.47
C GLU A 139 -14.96 -7.14 17.95
N ALA A 140 -15.57 -6.19 17.23
CA ALA A 140 -15.57 -6.14 15.78
C ALA A 140 -14.13 -6.22 15.25
N LEU A 141 -13.26 -5.36 15.79
CA LEU A 141 -11.87 -5.28 15.39
C LEU A 141 -11.08 -6.52 15.79
N THR A 142 -11.17 -7.01 17.03
CA THR A 142 -10.37 -8.18 17.42
C THR A 142 -10.73 -9.37 16.53
N ARG A 143 -12.01 -9.51 16.16
CA ARG A 143 -12.46 -10.53 15.22
C ARG A 143 -11.95 -10.29 13.79
N THR A 144 -12.05 -9.07 13.24
CA THR A 144 -11.52 -8.80 11.88
C THR A 144 -10.00 -8.95 11.85
N PHE A 145 -9.31 -8.46 12.87
CA PHE A 145 -7.87 -8.52 13.01
C PHE A 145 -7.38 -9.96 13.13
N LEU A 146 -8.07 -10.81 13.89
CA LEU A 146 -7.74 -12.23 14.01
C LEU A 146 -8.00 -12.97 12.69
N ILE A 147 -9.16 -12.76 12.06
CA ILE A 147 -9.49 -13.45 10.80
C ILE A 147 -8.56 -12.99 9.67
N SER A 148 -8.41 -11.68 9.47
CA SER A 148 -7.51 -11.13 8.44
C SER A 148 -6.06 -11.47 8.75
N GLY A 149 -5.63 -11.40 10.02
CA GLY A 149 -4.30 -11.79 10.46
C GLY A 149 -3.99 -13.24 10.22
N LEU A 150 -4.96 -14.14 10.41
CA LEU A 150 -4.80 -15.56 10.06
C LEU A 150 -4.69 -15.75 8.55
N VAL A 151 -5.59 -15.14 7.77
CA VAL A 151 -5.57 -15.24 6.30
C VAL A 151 -4.23 -14.73 5.74
N ILE A 152 -3.75 -13.59 6.24
CA ILE A 152 -2.50 -12.98 5.79
C ILE A 152 -1.29 -13.69 6.37
N GLY A 153 -1.39 -14.27 7.56
CA GLY A 153 -0.36 -15.16 8.10
C GLY A 153 -0.19 -16.42 7.26
N LEU A 154 -1.28 -17.02 6.77
CA LEU A 154 -1.22 -18.14 5.82
C LEU A 154 -0.67 -17.71 4.46
N ASP A 155 -1.05 -16.53 3.94
CA ASP A 155 -0.48 -15.97 2.70
C ASP A 155 1.03 -15.69 2.86
N LEU A 156 1.45 -15.16 4.01
CA LEU A 156 2.86 -14.93 4.35
C LEU A 156 3.63 -16.25 4.42
N LEU A 157 3.10 -17.27 5.11
CA LEU A 157 3.72 -18.59 5.20
C LEU A 157 3.84 -19.24 3.81
N LEU A 158 2.79 -19.15 3.00
CA LEU A 158 2.80 -19.66 1.63
C LEU A 158 3.88 -18.96 0.81
N LYS A 159 3.94 -17.63 0.84
CA LYS A 159 4.98 -16.84 0.17
C LYS A 159 6.37 -17.17 0.71
N ALA A 160 6.54 -17.36 2.01
CA ALA A 160 7.82 -17.74 2.61
C ALA A 160 8.29 -19.12 2.10
N ILE A 161 7.40 -20.11 2.03
CA ILE A 161 7.72 -21.44 1.46
C ILE A 161 8.10 -21.30 -0.02
N TYR A 162 7.43 -20.44 -0.78
CA TYR A 162 7.79 -20.18 -2.17
C TYR A 162 9.16 -19.52 -2.33
N LEU A 163 9.48 -18.53 -1.49
CA LEU A 163 10.75 -17.81 -1.55
C LEU A 163 11.93 -18.66 -1.08
N PHE A 164 11.81 -19.26 0.10
CA PHE A 164 12.91 -19.99 0.74
C PHE A 164 12.96 -21.46 0.34
N GLY A 165 11.82 -22.09 0.06
CA GLY A 165 11.74 -23.49 -0.32
C GLY A 165 12.01 -23.73 -1.79
N PHE A 166 11.47 -22.90 -2.69
CA PHE A 166 11.68 -23.04 -4.14
C PHE A 166 12.76 -22.09 -4.68
N GLY A 167 13.30 -21.18 -3.86
CA GLY A 167 14.32 -20.23 -4.30
C GLY A 167 13.86 -19.27 -5.40
N VAL A 168 12.54 -19.06 -5.56
CA VAL A 168 12.01 -18.18 -6.60
C VAL A 168 12.17 -16.73 -6.13
N PRO A 169 13.02 -15.90 -6.78
CA PRO A 169 13.14 -14.50 -6.37
C PRO A 169 11.81 -13.78 -6.62
N LEU A 170 11.43 -12.87 -5.71
CA LEU A 170 10.25 -11.99 -5.90
C LEU A 170 10.37 -11.13 -7.17
N PHE A 171 11.59 -10.84 -7.62
CA PHE A 171 11.86 -10.00 -8.79
C PHE A 171 12.66 -10.74 -9.88
N ILE A 172 12.92 -10.06 -10.99
CA ILE A 172 13.23 -10.61 -12.32
C ILE A 172 14.43 -11.57 -12.28
N ASP A 173 14.25 -12.80 -12.78
CA ASP A 173 15.34 -13.74 -13.06
C ASP A 173 15.10 -14.40 -14.43
N ASN A 174 16.13 -14.54 -15.25
CA ASN A 174 16.05 -14.90 -16.68
C ASN A 174 15.58 -16.33 -16.98
N ASN A 175 15.09 -17.09 -15.98
CA ASN A 175 14.67 -18.48 -16.16
C ASN A 175 13.19 -18.60 -16.59
N GLU A 176 12.97 -18.92 -17.87
CA GLU A 176 11.66 -18.96 -18.53
C GLU A 176 10.61 -19.87 -17.86
N HIS A 177 11.01 -21.06 -17.39
CA HIS A 177 10.09 -22.01 -16.77
C HIS A 177 9.63 -21.59 -15.38
N ILE A 178 10.55 -21.05 -14.56
CA ILE A 178 10.26 -20.53 -13.21
C ILE A 178 9.38 -19.27 -13.32
N HIS A 179 9.57 -18.49 -14.38
CA HIS A 179 8.78 -17.30 -14.66
C HIS A 179 7.28 -17.58 -14.79
N LYS A 180 6.87 -18.57 -15.58
CA LYS A 180 5.43 -18.83 -15.83
C LYS A 180 4.66 -19.18 -14.56
N PHE A 181 5.21 -20.02 -13.69
CA PHE A 181 4.56 -20.40 -12.44
C PHE A 181 4.44 -19.22 -11.48
N LYS A 182 5.51 -18.42 -11.35
CA LYS A 182 5.54 -17.19 -10.56
C LYS A 182 4.45 -16.20 -11.01
N TRP A 183 4.38 -15.93 -12.30
CA TRP A 183 3.37 -15.03 -12.85
C TRP A 183 1.96 -15.60 -12.70
N GLY A 184 1.77 -16.91 -12.86
CA GLY A 184 0.48 -17.58 -12.65
C GLY A 184 -0.05 -17.41 -11.22
N LEU A 185 0.78 -17.65 -10.19
CA LEU A 185 0.40 -17.44 -8.79
C LEU A 185 -0.01 -16.00 -8.53
N TRP A 186 0.73 -15.06 -9.12
CA TRP A 186 0.51 -13.66 -8.87
C TRP A 186 -0.67 -13.08 -9.66
N VAL A 187 -0.99 -13.64 -10.85
CA VAL A 187 -2.27 -13.43 -11.54
C VAL A 187 -3.42 -13.84 -10.63
N ILE A 188 -3.37 -15.03 -10.00
CA ILE A 188 -4.45 -15.50 -9.10
C ILE A 188 -4.61 -14.54 -7.92
N HIS A 189 -3.51 -14.12 -7.30
CA HIS A 189 -3.56 -13.19 -6.17
C HIS A 189 -4.14 -11.82 -6.56
N LYS A 190 -3.74 -11.25 -7.71
CA LYS A 190 -4.27 -9.99 -8.22
C LYS A 190 -5.70 -10.10 -8.72
N LEU A 191 -6.09 -11.24 -9.27
CA LEU A 191 -7.46 -11.54 -9.66
C LEU A 191 -8.38 -11.57 -8.44
N LEU A 192 -7.94 -12.20 -7.34
CA LEU A 192 -8.69 -12.24 -6.09
C LEU A 192 -8.89 -10.84 -5.52
N LEU A 193 -7.83 -10.03 -5.44
CA LEU A 193 -7.93 -8.64 -4.98
C LEU A 193 -8.83 -7.80 -5.89
N ALA A 194 -8.62 -7.85 -7.21
CA ALA A 194 -9.45 -7.15 -8.18
C ALA A 194 -10.92 -7.60 -8.10
N GLY A 195 -11.17 -8.89 -7.85
CA GLY A 195 -12.50 -9.44 -7.62
C GLY A 195 -13.16 -8.87 -6.38
N ILE A 196 -12.46 -8.81 -5.24
CA ILE A 196 -12.97 -8.21 -4.00
C ILE A 196 -13.31 -6.73 -4.23
N TYR A 197 -12.39 -5.94 -4.78
CA TYR A 197 -12.65 -4.53 -5.07
C TYR A 197 -13.74 -4.33 -6.12
N GLY A 198 -13.82 -5.21 -7.12
CA GLY A 198 -14.87 -5.20 -8.13
C GLY A 198 -16.24 -5.49 -7.53
N MET A 199 -16.32 -6.44 -6.59
CA MET A 199 -17.55 -6.72 -5.84
C MET A 199 -17.98 -5.52 -4.99
N ILE A 200 -17.05 -4.88 -4.27
CA ILE A 200 -17.37 -3.70 -3.45
C ILE A 200 -17.81 -2.52 -4.34
N PHE A 201 -17.11 -2.31 -5.46
CA PHE A 201 -17.47 -1.28 -6.43
C PHE A 201 -18.86 -1.55 -7.04
N PHE A 202 -19.16 -2.79 -7.37
CA PHE A 202 -20.49 -3.18 -7.84
C PHE A 202 -21.56 -3.01 -6.77
N MET A 203 -21.29 -3.36 -5.52
CA MET A 203 -22.20 -3.13 -4.39
C MET A 203 -22.56 -1.65 -4.24
N TYR A 204 -21.61 -0.75 -4.47
CA TYR A 204 -21.85 0.69 -4.40
C TYR A 204 -22.76 1.21 -5.52
N ASN A 205 -22.59 0.71 -6.75
CA ASN A 205 -23.43 1.09 -7.89
C ASN A 205 -24.77 0.33 -7.94
N SER A 206 -24.93 -0.67 -7.08
CA SER A 206 -26.15 -1.48 -6.97
C SER A 206 -27.03 -0.98 -5.82
N LYS A 207 -28.21 -1.60 -5.66
CA LYS A 207 -29.15 -1.33 -4.56
C LYS A 207 -28.57 -1.64 -3.17
N TRP A 208 -27.43 -2.33 -3.12
CA TRP A 208 -26.75 -2.75 -1.89
C TRP A 208 -25.87 -1.65 -1.28
N ARG A 209 -25.89 -0.43 -1.85
CA ARG A 209 -25.13 0.73 -1.36
C ARG A 209 -25.41 1.04 0.10
N GLU A 210 -26.62 0.82 0.59
CA GLU A 210 -27.02 1.04 1.99
C GLU A 210 -26.22 0.22 3.00
N ARG A 211 -25.58 -0.88 2.56
CA ARG A 211 -24.75 -1.73 3.41
C ARG A 211 -23.32 -1.19 3.58
N LEU A 212 -22.89 -0.32 2.66
CA LEU A 212 -21.54 0.25 2.66
C LEU A 212 -21.52 1.57 3.44
N PRO A 213 -20.36 1.95 4.02
CA PRO A 213 -20.23 3.23 4.70
C PRO A 213 -20.53 4.38 3.73
N ALA A 214 -21.33 5.35 4.17
CA ALA A 214 -21.71 6.55 3.39
C ALA A 214 -20.57 7.59 3.30
N ARG A 215 -19.30 7.15 3.20
CA ARG A 215 -18.12 8.01 3.16
C ARG A 215 -17.65 8.21 1.71
N PRO A 216 -17.61 9.45 1.19
CA PRO A 216 -17.17 9.71 -0.19
C PRO A 216 -15.69 9.37 -0.41
N ALA A 217 -14.84 9.52 0.61
CA ALA A 217 -13.43 9.15 0.54
C ALA A 217 -13.24 7.64 0.33
N PHE A 218 -14.06 6.81 0.97
CA PHE A 218 -14.03 5.36 0.79
C PHE A 218 -14.38 4.95 -0.64
N TYR A 219 -15.35 5.60 -1.27
CA TYR A 219 -15.67 5.33 -2.68
C TYR A 219 -14.47 5.62 -3.60
N LYS A 220 -13.84 6.80 -3.44
CA LYS A 220 -12.64 7.17 -4.20
C LYS A 220 -11.51 6.16 -4.00
N TYR A 221 -11.30 5.71 -2.76
CA TYR A 221 -10.32 4.68 -2.43
C TYR A 221 -10.59 3.37 -3.19
N ILE A 222 -11.81 2.85 -3.13
CA ILE A 222 -12.19 1.60 -3.82
C ILE A 222 -12.01 1.74 -5.34
N THR A 223 -12.37 2.87 -5.93
CA THR A 223 -12.17 3.11 -7.37
C THR A 223 -10.68 3.11 -7.74
N VAL A 224 -9.83 3.80 -6.97
CA VAL A 224 -8.37 3.83 -7.22
C VAL A 224 -7.75 2.44 -7.06
N MET A 225 -8.13 1.71 -6.01
CA MET A 225 -7.61 0.36 -5.76
C MET A 225 -8.09 -0.66 -6.80
N LEU A 226 -9.33 -0.53 -7.30
CA LEU A 226 -9.82 -1.35 -8.41
C LEU A 226 -9.02 -1.07 -9.69
N ALA A 227 -8.75 0.20 -10.00
CA ALA A 227 -7.96 0.59 -11.17
C ALA A 227 -6.51 0.06 -11.07
N LEU A 228 -5.86 0.23 -9.92
CA LEU A 228 -4.49 -0.26 -9.69
C LEU A 228 -4.41 -1.78 -9.74
N ASN A 229 -5.33 -2.49 -9.07
CA ASN A 229 -5.33 -3.95 -9.09
C ASN A 229 -5.70 -4.50 -10.48
N GLY A 230 -6.65 -3.88 -11.18
CA GLY A 230 -7.00 -4.24 -12.56
C GLY A 230 -5.83 -4.04 -13.53
N LEU A 231 -5.10 -2.93 -13.41
CA LEU A 231 -3.90 -2.68 -14.23
C LEU A 231 -2.79 -3.68 -13.89
N SER A 232 -2.61 -4.01 -12.61
CA SER A 232 -1.62 -5.00 -12.18
C SER A 232 -1.98 -6.41 -12.66
N LEU A 233 -3.26 -6.78 -12.67
CA LEU A 233 -3.74 -8.06 -13.20
C LEU A 233 -3.47 -8.13 -14.71
N PHE A 234 -3.78 -7.06 -15.44
CA PHE A 234 -3.50 -6.97 -16.86
C PHE A 234 -1.99 -7.07 -17.15
N ALA A 235 -1.15 -6.40 -16.35
CA ALA A 235 0.30 -6.52 -16.44
C ALA A 235 0.77 -7.97 -16.21
N CYS A 236 0.26 -8.64 -15.18
CA CYS A 236 0.58 -10.05 -14.87
C CYS A 236 0.16 -11.01 -15.99
N ALA A 237 -0.99 -10.75 -16.64
CA ALA A 237 -1.45 -11.58 -17.75
C ALA A 237 -0.54 -11.41 -18.98
N LEU A 238 -0.10 -10.19 -19.26
CA LEU A 238 0.84 -9.90 -20.34
C LEU A 238 2.22 -10.53 -20.10
N THR A 239 2.74 -10.48 -18.88
CA THR A 239 4.02 -11.11 -18.53
C THR A 239 3.95 -12.62 -18.57
N ALA A 240 2.83 -13.23 -18.15
CA ALA A 240 2.61 -14.67 -18.28
C ALA A 240 2.64 -15.13 -19.75
N ASN A 241 2.21 -14.27 -20.67
CA ASN A 241 2.29 -14.49 -22.12
C ASN A 241 3.66 -14.11 -22.72
N GLY A 242 4.64 -13.72 -21.91
CA GLY A 242 5.99 -13.37 -22.36
C GLY A 242 6.14 -11.97 -22.95
N ALA A 243 5.13 -11.10 -22.84
CA ALA A 243 5.22 -9.73 -23.33
C ALA A 243 6.06 -8.86 -22.39
N HIS A 244 7.17 -8.31 -22.89
CA HIS A 244 8.06 -7.43 -22.13
C HIS A 244 7.34 -6.16 -21.62
N PHE A 245 6.35 -5.66 -22.37
CA PHE A 245 5.52 -4.53 -21.94
C PHE A 245 4.81 -4.80 -20.61
N GLY A 246 4.45 -6.05 -20.32
CA GLY A 246 3.85 -6.43 -19.03
C GLY A 246 4.78 -6.20 -17.85
N LEU A 247 6.10 -6.43 -18.00
CA LEU A 247 7.08 -6.23 -16.94
C LEU A 247 7.20 -4.75 -16.58
N TRP A 248 7.23 -3.91 -17.61
CA TRP A 248 7.27 -2.45 -17.45
C TRP A 248 5.99 -1.94 -16.78
N LEU A 249 4.82 -2.37 -17.26
CA LEU A 249 3.54 -1.96 -16.70
C LEU A 249 3.40 -2.41 -15.24
N TYR A 250 3.88 -3.62 -14.92
CA TYR A 250 3.93 -4.08 -13.54
C TYR A 250 4.83 -3.17 -12.70
N GLY A 251 6.05 -2.88 -13.15
CA GLY A 251 6.97 -1.99 -12.46
C GLY A 251 6.32 -0.66 -12.06
N ILE A 252 5.58 -0.04 -12.97
CA ILE A 252 4.83 1.20 -12.69
C ILE A 252 3.74 0.97 -11.64
N THR A 253 2.92 -0.07 -11.78
CA THR A 253 1.87 -0.35 -10.78
C THR A 253 2.41 -0.65 -9.40
N SER A 254 3.56 -1.34 -9.32
CA SER A 254 4.26 -1.62 -8.06
C SER A 254 4.75 -0.32 -7.40
N VAL A 255 5.35 0.59 -8.17
CA VAL A 255 5.75 1.92 -7.67
C VAL A 255 4.54 2.68 -7.15
N CYS A 256 3.45 2.74 -7.93
CA CYS A 256 2.25 3.44 -7.50
C CYS A 256 1.67 2.85 -6.21
N TYR A 257 1.69 1.52 -6.07
CA TYR A 257 1.26 0.86 -4.86
C TYR A 257 2.14 1.26 -3.66
N HIS A 258 3.45 1.05 -3.74
CA HIS A 258 4.35 1.37 -2.62
C HIS A 258 4.44 2.87 -2.30
N ALA A 259 4.24 3.76 -3.28
CA ALA A 259 4.28 5.21 -3.08
C ALA A 259 2.98 5.77 -2.51
N PHE A 260 1.82 5.37 -3.04
CA PHE A 260 0.55 6.06 -2.76
C PHE A 260 -0.42 5.28 -1.88
N TYR A 261 -0.26 3.95 -1.74
CA TYR A 261 -1.19 3.14 -0.96
C TYR A 261 -1.31 3.59 0.50
N LEU A 262 -0.17 3.73 1.18
CA LEU A 262 -0.11 4.14 2.59
C LEU A 262 -0.67 5.57 2.82
N PRO A 263 -0.29 6.59 2.02
CA PRO A 263 -0.95 7.90 2.04
C PRO A 263 -2.45 7.85 1.81
N LEU A 264 -2.91 7.10 0.79
CA LEU A 264 -4.33 6.96 0.48
C LEU A 264 -5.08 6.32 1.65
N LEU A 265 -4.51 5.30 2.28
CA LEU A 265 -5.09 4.66 3.47
C LEU A 265 -5.21 5.66 4.62
N TYR A 266 -4.16 6.45 4.89
CA TYR A 266 -4.21 7.48 5.93
C TYR A 266 -5.31 8.51 5.66
N VAL A 267 -5.36 9.09 4.45
CA VAL A 267 -6.32 10.13 4.10
C VAL A 267 -7.76 9.62 4.15
N THR A 268 -7.99 8.39 3.69
CA THR A 268 -9.36 7.85 3.56
C THR A 268 -9.95 7.33 4.86
N PHE A 269 -9.12 7.05 5.87
CA PHE A 269 -9.55 6.44 7.12
C PHE A 269 -9.15 7.23 8.35
N LEU A 270 -7.86 7.48 8.53
CA LEU A 270 -7.34 8.14 9.74
C LEU A 270 -7.60 9.64 9.74
N ALA A 271 -7.42 10.32 8.61
CA ALA A 271 -7.67 11.75 8.52
C ALA A 271 -9.14 12.11 8.81
N ASP A 272 -10.09 11.38 8.22
CA ASP A 272 -11.52 11.56 8.48
C ASP A 272 -11.86 11.36 9.97
N PHE A 273 -11.28 10.36 10.63
CA PHE A 273 -11.48 10.15 12.07
C PHE A 273 -10.98 11.33 12.91
N PHE A 274 -9.82 11.91 12.57
CA PHE A 274 -9.29 13.07 13.27
C PHE A 274 -10.10 14.34 13.01
N GLN A 275 -10.78 14.46 11.86
CA GLN A 275 -11.70 15.55 11.56
C GLN A 275 -13.02 15.43 12.31
N GLU A 276 -13.61 14.23 12.38
CA GLU A 276 -14.80 13.95 13.21
C GLU A 276 -14.52 14.27 14.70
N GLU A 277 -13.27 14.20 15.14
CA GLU A 277 -12.86 14.62 16.48
C GLU A 277 -12.77 16.12 16.67
N ASP A 278 -12.21 16.85 15.70
CA ASP A 278 -12.18 18.31 15.75
C ASP A 278 -13.62 18.87 15.78
N LEU A 279 -14.52 18.34 14.95
CA LEU A 279 -15.94 18.74 14.95
C LEU A 279 -16.66 18.40 16.26
N ASN A 280 -16.41 17.23 16.86
CA ASN A 280 -17.01 16.89 18.14
C ASN A 280 -16.48 17.78 19.27
N LEU A 281 -15.19 18.10 19.26
CA LEU A 281 -14.59 19.00 20.25
C LEU A 281 -15.14 20.42 20.12
N GLU A 282 -15.28 20.93 18.89
CA GLU A 282 -15.92 22.22 18.60
C GLU A 282 -17.39 22.24 19.04
N ASN A 283 -18.15 21.17 18.81
CA ASN A 283 -19.54 21.08 19.24
C ASN A 283 -19.68 21.06 20.77
N VAL A 284 -18.82 20.32 21.48
CA VAL A 284 -18.80 20.31 22.95
C VAL A 284 -18.43 21.69 23.47
N TYR A 285 -17.38 22.30 22.93
CA TYR A 285 -16.97 23.65 23.30
C TYR A 285 -18.06 24.69 23.04
N TYR A 286 -18.75 24.60 21.90
CA TYR A 286 -19.89 25.45 21.58
C TYR A 286 -21.04 25.25 22.56
N SER A 287 -21.34 24.00 22.95
CA SER A 287 -22.35 23.73 23.97
C SER A 287 -21.97 24.27 25.35
N GLU A 288 -20.70 24.17 25.75
CA GLU A 288 -20.20 24.77 27.00
C GLU A 288 -20.27 26.29 26.97
N MET A 289 -19.92 26.94 25.86
CA MET A 289 -20.08 28.39 25.68
C MET A 289 -21.55 28.82 25.74
N LYS A 290 -22.43 28.04 25.14
CA LYS A 290 -23.87 28.27 25.19
C LYS A 290 -24.41 28.14 26.61
N ASP A 291 -24.02 27.09 27.33
CA ASP A 291 -24.42 26.89 28.73
C ASP A 291 -23.84 27.96 29.66
N ALA A 292 -22.68 28.53 29.32
CA ALA A 292 -22.09 29.67 30.01
C ALA A 292 -22.79 31.02 29.71
N GLY A 293 -23.84 31.03 28.89
CA GLY A 293 -24.58 32.25 28.54
C GLY A 293 -23.86 33.17 27.56
N PHE A 294 -22.79 32.69 26.90
CA PHE A 294 -21.99 33.53 25.98
C PHE A 294 -22.78 33.95 24.73
N PHE A 295 -23.84 33.22 24.39
CA PHE A 295 -24.74 33.51 23.27
C PHE A 295 -26.08 34.14 23.71
N ASP A 296 -26.28 34.40 25.00
CA ASP A 296 -27.51 34.99 25.53
C ASP A 296 -27.44 36.53 25.60
N ALA A 297 -26.37 37.16 25.09
CA ALA A 297 -26.27 38.61 25.01
C ALA A 297 -27.23 39.19 23.96
N ASP A 298 -28.44 39.49 24.40
CA ASP A 298 -29.19 40.73 24.19
C ASP A 298 -29.01 41.40 22.81
N TRP A 299 -29.82 40.96 21.85
CA TRP A 299 -30.24 41.82 20.74
C TRP A 299 -31.40 42.69 21.21
N GLU A 300 -31.10 43.70 22.03
CA GLU A 300 -31.92 44.92 22.13
C GLU A 300 -31.36 46.00 21.19
#